data_AF-A0A183F846-F1
#
_entry.id   AF-A0A183F846-F1
#
_cell.length_a   1.000
_cell.length_b   1.000
_cell.length_c   1.000
_cell.angle_alpha   90.00
_cell.angle_beta   90.00
_cell.angle_gamma   90.00
#
_symmetry.space_group_name_H-M   'P 1'
#
loop_
_entity.id
_entity.type
_entity.pdbx_description
1 polymer ?
#
loop_
_entity_poly.entity_id
_entity_poly.type
_entity_poly.pdbx_seq_one_letter_code
_entity_poly.pdbx_strand_id
1 'polypeptide(L)'
;MKIYHFRPPSYVAPDWRFAEYPPAAQALYLACIELLASPHSPEHIVPAMINLLVSSRAQPPRPYLMLNAIALLLTALPEAYCRVLQNEFLAVIDSGVLSEMTFEEIVFDEFEERQMTFEEIVFDEFEERQLLQMASRPLIVNVVAQAYWYHSNLTSLSKLISTFAGEVCSRANTENDLWYALRLVVPLLQRCYDWREKVKHEESLKVVSVLYTKIGDITERYGDILHGDELCDLLYYFKYMFVGDFLRKEAEAAFPRFPPRMRERLKFYTSFSSNKEKDDDCAKMSSVSRPDLAKLLKARSNASERSAEATSSGGAEH
;
A
#
# COMPACT_ATOMS: atom_id res chain seq x y z
N MET A 1 -21.98 -25.44 8.60
CA MET A 1 -20.94 -25.43 7.55
C MET A 1 -21.45 -26.23 6.35
N LYS A 2 -22.08 -25.59 5.36
CA LYS A 2 -22.55 -26.29 4.14
C LYS A 2 -21.34 -26.48 3.23
N ILE A 3 -20.88 -27.72 3.09
CA ILE A 3 -19.88 -28.08 2.08
C ILE A 3 -20.61 -28.06 0.73
N TYR A 4 -20.41 -27.00 -0.04
CA TYR A 4 -20.93 -26.93 -1.40
C TYR A 4 -20.01 -27.76 -2.29
N HIS A 5 -20.51 -28.90 -2.77
CA HIS A 5 -19.89 -29.59 -3.90
C HIS A 5 -20.09 -28.74 -5.15
N PHE A 6 -19.14 -27.85 -5.43
CA PHE A 6 -19.03 -27.21 -6.74
C PHE A 6 -18.71 -28.30 -7.76
N ARG A 7 -19.72 -28.77 -8.50
CA ARG A 7 -19.46 -29.45 -9.76
C ARG A 7 -18.83 -28.44 -10.72
N PRO A 8 -17.68 -28.76 -11.33
CA PRO A 8 -17.12 -27.93 -12.38
C PRO A 8 -18.16 -27.69 -13.49
N PRO A 9 -18.17 -26.51 -14.13
CA PRO A 9 -19.00 -26.24 -15.28
C PRO A 9 -18.81 -27.28 -16.39
N SER A 10 -19.82 -27.47 -17.24
CA SER A 10 -19.80 -28.50 -18.31
C SER A 10 -18.70 -28.28 -19.35
N TYR A 11 -18.18 -27.07 -19.49
CA TYR A 11 -17.08 -26.73 -20.38
C TYR A 11 -15.70 -27.06 -19.79
N VAL A 12 -15.63 -27.49 -18.53
CA VAL A 12 -14.40 -27.96 -17.89
C VAL A 12 -14.30 -29.47 -18.04
N ALA A 13 -13.10 -29.96 -18.37
CA ALA A 13 -12.84 -31.39 -18.52
C ALA A 13 -13.21 -32.17 -17.24
N PRO A 14 -14.09 -33.19 -17.33
CA PRO A 14 -14.51 -33.97 -16.16
C PRO A 14 -13.36 -34.70 -15.46
N ASP A 15 -12.41 -35.25 -16.23
CA ASP A 15 -11.17 -35.83 -15.70
C ASP A 15 -9.99 -34.88 -15.93
N TRP A 16 -9.89 -33.88 -15.05
CA TRP A 16 -8.86 -32.84 -15.13
C TRP A 16 -7.44 -33.36 -14.88
N ARG A 17 -7.26 -34.61 -14.44
CA ARG A 17 -5.93 -35.22 -14.24
C ARG A 17 -5.19 -35.42 -15.56
N PHE A 18 -5.93 -35.55 -16.66
CA PHE A 18 -5.40 -35.69 -18.02
C PHE A 18 -5.61 -34.43 -18.85
N ALA A 19 -6.19 -33.38 -18.27
CA ALA A 19 -6.32 -32.08 -18.93
C ALA A 19 -5.02 -31.27 -18.74
N GLU A 20 -4.79 -30.33 -19.65
CA GLU A 20 -3.63 -29.42 -19.58
C GLU A 20 -3.62 -28.56 -18.31
N TYR A 21 -4.81 -28.19 -17.83
CA TYR A 21 -4.98 -27.30 -16.68
C TYR A 21 -5.98 -27.87 -15.66
N PRO A 22 -5.87 -27.50 -14.37
CA PRO A 22 -6.91 -27.79 -13.38
C PRO A 22 -8.20 -27.00 -13.67
N PRO A 23 -9.35 -27.40 -13.08
CA PRO A 23 -10.67 -26.84 -13.40
C PRO A 23 -10.77 -25.30 -13.42
N ALA A 24 -10.22 -24.62 -12.41
CA ALA A 24 -10.28 -23.17 -12.30
C ALA A 24 -9.43 -22.46 -13.38
N ALA A 25 -8.26 -23.01 -13.69
CA ALA A 25 -7.39 -22.48 -14.74
C ALA A 25 -7.99 -22.72 -16.13
N GLN A 26 -8.64 -23.86 -16.36
CA GLN A 26 -9.41 -24.08 -17.60
C GLN A 26 -10.48 -23.01 -17.79
N ALA A 27 -11.30 -22.74 -16.77
CA ALA A 27 -12.34 -21.72 -16.84
C ALA A 27 -11.77 -20.32 -17.12
N LEU A 28 -10.68 -19.96 -16.45
CA LEU A 28 -10.01 -18.67 -16.63
C LEU A 28 -9.46 -18.49 -18.05
N TYR A 29 -8.69 -19.46 -18.55
CA TYR A 29 -8.05 -19.34 -19.86
C TYR A 29 -9.04 -19.47 -21.01
N LEU A 30 -10.08 -20.31 -20.89
CA LEU A 30 -11.16 -20.36 -21.88
C LEU A 30 -11.89 -19.02 -21.98
N ALA A 31 -12.21 -18.39 -20.85
CA ALA A 31 -12.80 -17.05 -20.85
C ALA A 31 -11.85 -15.99 -21.45
N CYS A 32 -10.55 -16.05 -21.16
CA CYS A 32 -9.57 -15.16 -21.78
C CYS A 32 -9.50 -15.35 -23.30
N ILE A 33 -9.50 -16.61 -23.78
CA ILE A 33 -9.50 -16.93 -25.21
C ILE A 33 -10.76 -16.40 -25.88
N GLU A 34 -11.93 -16.55 -25.26
CA GLU A 34 -13.19 -16.02 -25.79
C GLU A 34 -13.17 -14.49 -25.88
N LEU A 35 -12.67 -13.80 -24.85
CA LEU A 35 -12.53 -12.34 -24.85
C LEU A 35 -11.56 -11.86 -25.94
N LEU A 36 -10.44 -12.57 -26.13
CA LEU A 36 -9.44 -12.26 -27.16
C LEU A 36 -9.92 -12.58 -28.59
N ALA A 37 -10.80 -13.57 -28.73
CA ALA A 37 -11.43 -13.92 -30.00
C ALA A 37 -12.62 -13.02 -30.33
N SER A 38 -13.13 -12.25 -29.37
CA SER A 38 -14.24 -11.33 -29.58
C SER A 38 -13.82 -10.17 -30.52
N PRO A 39 -14.77 -9.59 -31.28
CA PRO A 39 -14.48 -8.47 -32.17
C PRO A 39 -14.33 -7.13 -31.42
N HIS A 40 -14.42 -7.13 -30.09
CA HIS A 40 -14.45 -5.92 -29.27
C HIS A 40 -13.04 -5.54 -28.82
N SER A 41 -12.76 -4.24 -28.82
CA SER A 41 -11.47 -3.73 -28.36
C SER A 41 -11.39 -3.72 -26.82
N PRO A 42 -10.17 -3.66 -26.24
CA PRO A 42 -9.98 -3.53 -24.79
C PRO A 42 -10.74 -2.35 -24.18
N GLU A 43 -10.86 -1.23 -24.91
CA GLU A 43 -11.58 -0.01 -24.51
C GLU A 43 -13.08 -0.25 -24.34
N HIS A 44 -13.65 -1.29 -24.96
CA HIS A 44 -15.04 -1.67 -24.77
C HIS A 44 -15.18 -2.74 -23.68
N ILE A 45 -14.26 -3.71 -23.66
CA ILE A 45 -14.35 -4.87 -22.76
C ILE A 45 -14.10 -4.47 -21.31
N VAL A 46 -13.06 -3.68 -21.02
CA VAL A 46 -12.69 -3.34 -19.64
C VAL A 46 -13.79 -2.52 -18.95
N PRO A 47 -14.33 -1.44 -19.54
CA PRO A 47 -15.45 -0.72 -18.92
C PRO A 47 -16.70 -1.59 -18.78
N ALA A 48 -16.99 -2.46 -19.76
CA ALA A 48 -18.11 -3.39 -19.64
C ALA A 48 -17.95 -4.34 -18.45
N MET A 49 -16.75 -4.90 -18.24
CA MET A 49 -16.44 -5.74 -17.07
C MET A 49 -16.60 -4.97 -15.76
N ILE A 50 -16.13 -3.72 -15.69
CA ILE A 50 -16.31 -2.89 -14.49
C ILE A 50 -17.80 -2.59 -14.24
N ASN A 51 -18.57 -2.30 -15.30
CA ASN A 51 -20.00 -2.01 -15.22
C ASN A 51 -20.86 -3.20 -14.80
N LEU A 52 -20.34 -4.44 -14.89
CA LEU A 52 -21.01 -5.62 -14.31
C LEU A 52 -21.15 -5.50 -12.79
N LEU A 53 -20.22 -4.82 -12.11
CA LEU A 53 -20.29 -4.60 -10.66
C LEU A 53 -21.39 -3.58 -10.27
N VAL A 54 -21.79 -2.72 -11.20
CA VAL A 54 -22.77 -1.63 -10.98
C VAL A 54 -24.21 -2.07 -11.27
N SER A 55 -24.36 -3.04 -12.18
CA SER A 55 -25.66 -3.38 -12.75
C SER A 55 -26.55 -4.18 -11.78
N SER A 56 -27.40 -3.45 -11.04
CA SER A 56 -28.46 -3.96 -10.13
C SER A 56 -29.38 -5.04 -10.75
N ARG A 57 -29.49 -5.11 -12.08
CA ARG A 57 -30.35 -6.12 -12.78
C ARG A 57 -29.84 -7.56 -12.67
N ALA A 58 -28.59 -7.76 -12.26
CA ALA A 58 -28.01 -9.07 -12.07
C ALA A 58 -27.12 -9.05 -10.82
N GLN A 59 -27.68 -8.77 -9.64
CA GLN A 59 -26.95 -9.01 -8.39
C GLN A 59 -26.46 -10.47 -8.41
N PRO A 60 -25.16 -10.74 -8.59
CA PRO A 60 -24.68 -12.08 -8.39
C PRO A 60 -24.87 -12.32 -6.90
N PRO A 61 -25.27 -13.53 -6.48
CA PRO A 61 -25.44 -13.84 -5.05
C PRO A 61 -24.13 -13.71 -4.23
N ARG A 62 -23.02 -13.26 -4.85
CA ARG A 62 -21.64 -13.29 -4.37
C ARG A 62 -20.77 -12.19 -5.07
N PRO A 63 -20.92 -10.90 -4.70
CA PRO A 63 -20.21 -9.78 -5.36
C PRO A 63 -18.68 -9.94 -5.30
N TYR A 64 -18.16 -10.46 -4.19
CA TYR A 64 -16.74 -10.76 -4.03
C TYR A 64 -16.20 -11.77 -5.05
N LEU A 65 -16.98 -12.80 -5.40
CA LEU A 65 -16.52 -13.78 -6.39
C LEU A 65 -16.51 -13.18 -7.79
N MET A 66 -17.44 -12.27 -8.10
CA MET A 66 -17.45 -11.56 -9.37
C MET A 66 -16.26 -10.60 -9.48
N LEU A 67 -16.01 -9.82 -8.43
CA LEU A 67 -14.84 -8.94 -8.34
C LEU A 67 -13.53 -9.70 -8.55
N ASN A 68 -13.34 -10.81 -7.82
CA ASN A 68 -12.14 -11.64 -7.96
C ASN A 68 -12.04 -12.27 -9.35
N ALA A 69 -13.15 -12.71 -9.95
CA ALA A 69 -13.15 -13.24 -11.31
C ALA A 69 -12.77 -12.18 -12.34
N ILE A 70 -13.30 -10.95 -12.24
CA ILE A 70 -12.94 -9.82 -13.09
C ILE A 70 -11.44 -9.53 -12.97
N ALA A 71 -10.92 -9.44 -11.76
CA ALA A 71 -9.50 -9.16 -11.52
C ALA A 71 -8.59 -10.30 -12.04
N LEU A 72 -8.97 -11.57 -11.85
CA LEU A 72 -8.25 -12.72 -12.42
C LEU A 72 -8.22 -12.68 -13.94
N LEU A 73 -9.33 -12.33 -14.59
CA LEU A 73 -9.39 -12.17 -16.04
C LEU A 73 -8.48 -11.02 -16.50
N LEU A 74 -8.60 -9.85 -15.90
CA LEU A 74 -7.80 -8.66 -16.27
C LEU A 74 -6.30 -8.88 -16.06
N THR A 75 -5.89 -9.69 -15.08
CA THR A 75 -4.48 -10.03 -14.83
C THR A 75 -3.94 -11.11 -15.77
N ALA A 76 -4.81 -11.95 -16.34
CA ALA A 76 -4.44 -12.97 -17.33
C ALA A 76 -4.47 -12.44 -18.78
N LEU A 77 -5.16 -11.34 -19.04
CA LEU A 77 -5.26 -10.69 -20.35
C LEU A 77 -4.00 -9.88 -20.71
N PRO A 78 -3.75 -9.61 -22.01
CA PRO A 78 -2.60 -8.83 -22.46
C PRO A 78 -2.56 -7.40 -21.91
N GLU A 79 -1.36 -6.80 -21.95
CA GLU A 79 -1.08 -5.46 -21.40
C GLU A 79 -2.04 -4.35 -21.89
N ALA A 80 -2.59 -4.48 -23.10
CA ALA A 80 -3.57 -3.52 -23.62
C ALA A 80 -4.78 -3.35 -22.68
N TYR A 81 -5.28 -4.43 -22.08
CA TYR A 81 -6.38 -4.38 -21.12
C TYR A 81 -5.97 -3.71 -19.80
N CYS A 82 -4.76 -3.98 -19.33
CA CYS A 82 -4.19 -3.32 -18.14
C CYS A 82 -4.07 -1.80 -18.35
N ARG A 83 -3.65 -1.35 -19.53
CA ARG A 83 -3.56 0.10 -19.84
C ARG A 83 -4.93 0.77 -19.83
N VAL A 84 -5.95 0.13 -20.40
CA VAL A 84 -7.33 0.66 -20.34
C VAL A 84 -7.80 0.74 -18.89
N LEU A 85 -7.53 -0.29 -18.08
CA LEU A 85 -7.87 -0.25 -16.65
C LEU A 85 -7.19 0.92 -15.92
N GLN A 86 -5.90 1.17 -16.16
CA GLN A 86 -5.20 2.33 -15.61
C GLN A 86 -5.82 3.66 -16.06
N ASN A 87 -6.24 3.76 -17.32
CA ASN A 87 -6.92 4.95 -17.83
C ASN A 87 -8.26 5.19 -17.12
N GLU A 88 -9.02 4.15 -16.80
CA GLU A 88 -10.24 4.30 -15.98
C GLU A 88 -9.95 4.83 -14.58
N PHE A 89 -8.77 4.51 -14.02
CA PHE A 89 -8.35 5.00 -12.71
C PHE A 89 -8.00 6.48 -12.76
N LEU A 90 -7.26 6.89 -13.81
CA LEU A 90 -6.90 8.28 -14.04
C LEU A 90 -8.11 9.14 -14.40
N ALA A 91 -9.05 8.59 -15.19
CA ALA A 91 -10.28 9.27 -15.59
C ALA A 91 -11.14 9.70 -14.39
N VAL A 92 -11.10 8.96 -13.27
CA VAL A 92 -11.81 9.37 -12.05
C VAL A 92 -11.26 10.68 -11.51
N ILE A 93 -9.94 10.81 -11.43
CA ILE A 93 -9.27 12.04 -10.96
C ILE A 93 -9.55 13.19 -11.94
N ASP A 94 -9.43 12.92 -13.25
CA ASP A 94 -9.59 13.95 -14.28
C ASP A 94 -11.05 14.41 -14.46
N SER A 95 -12.04 13.59 -14.06
CA SER A 95 -13.46 13.90 -14.23
C SER A 95 -13.97 15.03 -13.34
N GLY A 96 -13.25 15.38 -12.28
CA GLY A 96 -13.69 16.36 -11.28
C GLY A 96 -14.74 15.85 -10.29
N VAL A 97 -15.21 14.60 -10.43
CA VAL A 97 -16.22 13.99 -9.53
C VAL A 97 -15.80 13.98 -8.06
N LEU A 98 -14.50 14.02 -7.79
CA LEU A 98 -13.94 14.07 -6.43
C LEU A 98 -14.00 15.48 -5.82
N SER A 99 -14.09 16.54 -6.64
CA SER A 99 -14.16 17.93 -6.16
C SER A 99 -15.54 18.31 -5.65
N GLU A 100 -16.58 17.64 -6.14
CA GLU A 100 -17.98 17.83 -5.71
C GLU A 100 -18.30 17.08 -4.40
N MET A 101 -17.37 16.29 -3.88
CA MET A 101 -17.57 15.52 -2.64
C MET A 101 -17.42 16.43 -1.42
N THR A 102 -18.52 16.74 -0.75
CA THR A 102 -18.48 17.35 0.58
C THR A 102 -18.24 16.31 1.67
N PHE A 103 -17.60 16.77 2.73
CA PHE A 103 -17.26 15.99 3.91
C PHE A 103 -18.42 15.79 4.89
N GLU A 104 -19.65 16.05 4.46
CA GLU A 104 -20.80 16.07 5.37
C GLU A 104 -21.33 14.66 5.66
N GLU A 105 -21.59 14.45 6.95
CA GLU A 105 -22.00 13.21 7.57
C GLU A 105 -23.29 12.64 6.96
N ILE A 106 -23.40 11.31 7.03
CA ILE A 106 -24.55 10.51 6.62
C ILE A 106 -25.85 11.07 7.25
N VAL A 107 -26.60 11.88 6.49
CA VAL A 107 -28.03 12.04 6.71
C VAL A 107 -28.73 11.02 5.82
N PHE A 108 -29.37 10.04 6.48
CA PHE A 108 -30.34 9.16 5.83
C PHE A 108 -31.53 10.01 5.37
N ASP A 109 -31.46 10.60 4.18
CA ASP A 109 -32.65 11.03 3.47
C ASP A 109 -32.70 10.35 2.10
N GLU A 110 -33.82 9.72 1.81
CA GLU A 110 -33.94 8.64 0.82
C GLU A 110 -33.90 9.12 -0.65
N PHE A 111 -33.58 10.38 -0.95
CA PHE A 111 -33.74 10.92 -2.32
C PHE A 111 -32.76 12.00 -2.80
N GLU A 112 -31.65 12.28 -2.11
CA GLU A 112 -30.58 13.15 -2.65
C GLU A 112 -29.30 12.36 -2.95
N GLU A 113 -28.60 12.77 -4.01
CA GLU A 113 -27.34 12.18 -4.49
C GLU A 113 -26.35 12.01 -3.33
N ARG A 114 -26.23 10.77 -2.83
CA ARG A 114 -25.33 10.43 -1.72
C ARG A 114 -23.90 10.74 -2.13
N GLN A 115 -23.34 11.81 -1.57
CA GLN A 115 -21.94 12.17 -1.69
C GLN A 115 -21.10 11.19 -0.87
N MET A 116 -19.93 10.80 -1.40
CA MET A 116 -19.05 9.87 -0.68
C MET A 116 -18.29 10.58 0.43
N THR A 117 -18.28 9.99 1.62
CA THR A 117 -17.51 10.52 2.75
C THR A 117 -16.04 10.08 2.66
N PHE A 118 -15.16 10.75 3.41
CA PHE A 118 -13.74 10.37 3.50
C PHE A 118 -13.51 8.97 4.03
N GLU A 119 -14.37 8.52 4.94
CA GLU A 119 -14.38 7.14 5.42
C GLU A 119 -14.60 6.16 4.28
N GLU A 120 -15.45 6.49 3.30
CA GLU A 120 -15.69 5.66 2.11
C GLU A 120 -14.50 5.70 1.12
N ILE A 121 -13.65 6.72 1.15
CA ILE A 121 -12.39 6.79 0.38
C ILE A 121 -11.28 5.99 1.07
N VAL A 122 -11.16 6.14 2.39
CA VAL A 122 -9.99 5.70 3.17
C VAL A 122 -10.15 4.30 3.73
N PHE A 123 -11.35 3.88 4.18
CA PHE A 123 -11.52 2.57 4.80
C PHE A 123 -11.66 1.42 3.78
N ASP A 124 -11.18 0.25 4.20
CA ASP A 124 -11.19 -1.01 3.45
C ASP A 124 -12.37 -1.92 3.82
N GLU A 125 -13.25 -1.49 4.73
CA GLU A 125 -14.40 -2.27 5.17
C GLU A 125 -15.56 -2.14 4.17
N PHE A 126 -15.42 -2.81 3.03
CA PHE A 126 -16.57 -3.06 2.17
C PHE A 126 -17.40 -4.18 2.79
N GLU A 127 -18.56 -3.88 3.34
CA GLU A 127 -19.52 -4.96 3.61
C GLU A 127 -20.05 -5.53 2.28
N GLU A 128 -20.42 -6.82 2.24
CA GLU A 128 -21.00 -7.45 1.05
C GLU A 128 -22.20 -6.66 0.49
N ARG A 129 -22.94 -5.96 1.38
CA ARG A 129 -24.06 -5.07 1.03
C ARG A 129 -23.63 -3.80 0.32
N GLN A 130 -22.49 -3.22 0.69
CA GLN A 130 -21.95 -2.02 0.04
C GLN A 130 -21.45 -2.34 -1.38
N LEU A 131 -20.87 -3.53 -1.60
CA LEU A 131 -20.53 -4.00 -2.94
C LEU A 131 -21.74 -4.23 -3.85
N LEU A 132 -22.91 -4.53 -3.27
CA LEU A 132 -24.16 -4.73 -4.02
C LEU A 132 -24.89 -3.42 -4.38
N GLN A 133 -24.48 -2.29 -3.78
CA GLN A 133 -25.12 -0.98 -3.92
C GLN A 133 -24.11 0.12 -4.29
N MET A 134 -23.01 -0.24 -4.96
CA MET A 134 -22.00 0.74 -5.36
C MET A 134 -22.59 1.70 -6.40
N ALA A 135 -22.98 2.88 -5.96
CA ALA A 135 -23.56 3.92 -6.82
C ALA A 135 -22.49 4.84 -7.44
N SER A 136 -21.29 4.90 -6.86
CA SER A 136 -20.25 5.86 -7.26
C SER A 136 -19.12 5.22 -8.07
N ARG A 137 -18.86 5.79 -9.26
CA ARG A 137 -17.76 5.38 -10.15
C ARG A 137 -16.41 5.29 -9.42
N PRO A 138 -16.00 6.26 -8.58
CA PRO A 138 -14.71 6.22 -7.88
C PRO A 138 -14.56 4.99 -6.98
N LEU A 139 -15.61 4.62 -6.26
CA LEU A 139 -15.61 3.48 -5.34
C LEU A 139 -15.47 2.16 -6.09
N ILE A 140 -16.23 1.98 -7.17
CA ILE A 140 -16.17 0.79 -8.02
C ILE A 140 -14.75 0.61 -8.56
N VAL A 141 -14.17 1.70 -9.04
CA VAL A 141 -12.82 1.71 -9.58
C VAL A 141 -11.80 1.35 -8.49
N ASN A 142 -11.92 1.91 -7.30
CA ASN A 142 -11.04 1.60 -6.16
C ASN A 142 -11.08 0.11 -5.81
N VAL A 143 -12.28 -0.47 -5.69
CA VAL A 143 -12.44 -1.89 -5.35
C VAL A 143 -11.86 -2.80 -6.43
N VAL A 144 -12.09 -2.48 -7.71
CA VAL A 144 -11.48 -3.20 -8.83
C VAL A 144 -9.96 -3.09 -8.80
N ALA A 145 -9.42 -1.91 -8.51
CA ALA A 145 -7.98 -1.72 -8.36
C ALA A 145 -7.42 -2.63 -7.27
N GLN A 146 -8.02 -2.65 -6.07
CA GLN A 146 -7.58 -3.53 -4.98
C GLN A 146 -7.57 -5.00 -5.37
N ALA A 147 -8.64 -5.49 -6.01
CA ALA A 147 -8.70 -6.86 -6.49
C ALA A 147 -7.64 -7.13 -7.58
N TYR A 148 -7.43 -6.17 -8.48
CA TYR A 148 -6.42 -6.28 -9.54
C TYR A 148 -4.99 -6.35 -8.96
N TRP A 149 -4.65 -5.46 -8.02
CA TRP A 149 -3.39 -5.54 -7.27
C TRP A 149 -3.27 -6.88 -6.56
N TYR A 150 -4.39 -7.38 -6.01
CA TYR A 150 -4.45 -8.65 -5.27
C TYR A 150 -3.97 -9.84 -6.11
N HIS A 151 -4.45 -9.93 -7.34
CA HIS A 151 -4.18 -11.03 -8.26
C HIS A 151 -2.97 -10.82 -9.19
N SER A 152 -2.42 -9.62 -9.24
CA SER A 152 -1.27 -9.31 -10.10
C SER A 152 0.02 -9.98 -9.64
N ASN A 153 0.81 -10.44 -10.61
CA ASN A 153 2.16 -10.94 -10.36
C ASN A 153 3.17 -9.81 -10.10
N LEU A 154 4.34 -10.17 -9.58
CA LEU A 154 5.37 -9.22 -9.20
C LEU A 154 5.86 -8.31 -10.34
N THR A 155 6.03 -8.87 -11.53
CA THR A 155 6.50 -8.13 -12.71
C THR A 155 5.49 -7.05 -13.10
N SER A 156 4.20 -7.39 -13.07
CA SER A 156 3.10 -6.47 -13.38
C SER A 156 3.01 -5.36 -12.33
N LEU A 157 3.09 -5.71 -11.04
CA LEU A 157 3.09 -4.75 -9.94
C LEU A 157 4.29 -3.80 -10.00
N SER A 158 5.50 -4.31 -10.29
CA SER A 158 6.70 -3.48 -10.43
C SER A 158 6.55 -2.47 -11.56
N LYS A 159 6.00 -2.91 -12.70
CA LYS A 159 5.72 -2.01 -13.83
C LYS A 159 4.71 -0.94 -13.44
N LEU A 160 3.63 -1.33 -12.77
CA LEU A 160 2.59 -0.41 -12.30
C LEU A 160 3.14 0.65 -11.35
N ILE A 161 4.05 0.32 -10.42
CA ILE A 161 4.66 1.36 -9.59
C ILE A 161 5.44 2.35 -10.48
N SER A 162 6.29 1.83 -11.37
CA SER A 162 7.17 2.67 -12.17
C SER A 162 6.44 3.57 -13.17
N THR A 163 5.26 3.16 -13.66
CA THR A 163 4.53 3.92 -14.69
C THR A 163 3.31 4.65 -14.13
N PHE A 164 2.57 4.03 -13.22
CA PHE A 164 1.24 4.50 -12.81
C PHE A 164 1.27 5.23 -11.46
N ALA A 165 2.03 4.76 -10.47
CA ALA A 165 1.95 5.32 -9.11
C ALA A 165 2.32 6.81 -9.04
N GLY A 166 3.45 7.19 -9.66
CA GLY A 166 3.85 8.60 -9.73
C GLY A 166 2.89 9.44 -10.55
N GLU A 167 2.36 8.89 -11.64
CA GLU A 167 1.41 9.57 -12.52
C GLU A 167 0.12 9.93 -11.79
N VAL A 168 -0.49 8.97 -11.09
CA VAL A 168 -1.72 9.18 -10.30
C VAL A 168 -1.52 10.28 -9.26
N CYS A 169 -0.44 10.21 -8.47
CA CYS A 169 -0.16 11.24 -7.48
C CYS A 169 0.07 12.61 -8.13
N SER A 170 0.71 12.67 -9.30
CA SER A 170 0.97 13.93 -9.99
C SER A 170 -0.30 14.64 -10.48
N ARG A 171 -1.35 13.88 -10.83
CA ARG A 171 -2.63 14.42 -11.31
C ARG A 171 -3.53 14.98 -10.20
N ALA A 172 -3.31 14.61 -8.94
CA ALA A 172 -4.14 15.06 -7.83
C ALA A 172 -4.02 16.57 -7.60
N ASN A 173 -5.10 17.35 -7.70
CA ASN A 173 -5.04 18.81 -7.53
C ASN A 173 -5.80 19.30 -6.30
N THR A 174 -6.74 18.50 -5.79
CA THR A 174 -7.48 18.74 -4.56
C THR A 174 -7.04 17.75 -3.47
N GLU A 175 -7.47 18.00 -2.23
CA GLU A 175 -7.28 17.06 -1.13
C GLU A 175 -7.97 15.70 -1.40
N ASN A 176 -9.17 15.71 -1.96
CA ASN A 176 -9.91 14.49 -2.29
C ASN A 176 -9.20 13.67 -3.37
N ASP A 177 -8.66 14.33 -4.40
CA ASP A 177 -7.86 13.64 -5.42
C ASP A 177 -6.62 12.98 -4.81
N LEU A 178 -5.99 13.66 -3.84
CA LEU A 178 -4.80 13.15 -3.17
C LEU A 178 -5.14 11.90 -2.34
N TRP A 179 -6.23 11.91 -1.59
CA TRP A 179 -6.68 10.75 -0.82
C TRP A 179 -7.05 9.58 -1.73
N TYR A 180 -7.74 9.85 -2.84
CA TYR A 180 -8.04 8.84 -3.85
C TYR A 180 -6.77 8.24 -4.47
N ALA A 181 -5.80 9.09 -4.82
CA ALA A 181 -4.50 8.68 -5.33
C ALA A 181 -3.74 7.79 -4.32
N LEU A 182 -3.68 8.23 -3.06
CA LEU A 182 -3.04 7.48 -1.96
C LEU A 182 -3.70 6.11 -1.76
N ARG A 183 -5.03 6.05 -1.85
CA ARG A 183 -5.79 4.80 -1.72
C ARG A 183 -5.42 3.76 -2.78
N LEU A 184 -5.14 4.21 -4.01
CA LEU A 184 -4.68 3.34 -5.09
C LEU A 184 -3.21 2.93 -4.92
N VAL A 185 -2.36 3.86 -4.49
CA VAL A 185 -0.91 3.71 -4.53
C VAL A 185 -0.34 3.02 -3.28
N VAL A 186 -0.85 3.29 -2.09
CA VAL A 186 -0.28 2.76 -0.84
C VAL A 186 -0.32 1.23 -0.76
N PRO A 187 -1.43 0.54 -1.10
CA PRO A 187 -1.46 -0.93 -1.12
C PRO A 187 -0.47 -1.54 -2.13
N LEU A 188 -0.25 -0.85 -3.26
CA LEU A 188 0.72 -1.25 -4.26
C LEU A 188 2.16 -1.12 -3.73
N LEU A 189 2.49 -0.01 -3.06
CA LEU A 189 3.78 0.19 -2.40
C LEU A 189 4.04 -0.87 -1.32
N GLN A 190 3.05 -1.10 -0.45
CA GLN A 190 3.13 -2.10 0.63
C GLN A 190 3.41 -3.49 0.07
N ARG A 191 2.66 -3.91 -0.96
CA ARG A 191 2.91 -5.19 -1.61
C ARG A 191 4.33 -5.28 -2.12
N CYS A 192 4.79 -4.27 -2.85
CA CYS A 192 6.15 -4.27 -3.40
C CYS A 192 7.25 -4.28 -2.34
N TYR A 193 7.02 -3.63 -1.19
CA TYR A 193 7.90 -3.68 -0.04
C TYR A 193 8.00 -5.09 0.57
N ASP A 194 6.87 -5.80 0.72
CA ASP A 194 6.85 -7.15 1.30
C ASP A 194 7.69 -8.16 0.50
N TRP A 195 7.86 -7.95 -0.81
CA TRP A 195 8.72 -8.78 -1.67
C TRP A 195 10.23 -8.46 -1.57
N ARG A 196 10.65 -7.45 -0.78
CA ARG A 196 12.04 -7.11 -0.42
C ARG A 196 13.06 -6.96 -1.57
N GLU A 197 12.68 -6.37 -2.71
CA GLU A 197 13.62 -6.11 -3.82
C GLU A 197 14.15 -4.66 -3.80
N LYS A 198 15.49 -4.51 -3.89
CA LYS A 198 16.18 -3.20 -3.85
C LYS A 198 15.72 -2.21 -4.93
N VAL A 199 15.33 -2.70 -6.11
CA VAL A 199 14.85 -1.88 -7.24
C VAL A 199 13.58 -1.10 -6.89
N LYS A 200 12.80 -1.56 -5.90
CA LYS A 200 11.50 -0.97 -5.52
C LYS A 200 11.63 0.16 -4.50
N HIS A 201 12.80 0.31 -3.88
CA HIS A 201 13.05 1.42 -2.97
C HIS A 201 13.09 2.75 -3.73
N GLU A 202 13.73 2.79 -4.90
CA GLU A 202 13.82 4.00 -5.74
C GLU A 202 12.45 4.51 -6.17
N GLU A 203 11.55 3.61 -6.57
CA GLU A 203 10.20 3.99 -6.98
C GLU A 203 9.36 4.50 -5.81
N SER A 204 9.48 3.90 -4.63
CA SER A 204 8.86 4.43 -3.41
C SER A 204 9.37 5.83 -3.07
N LEU A 205 10.67 6.10 -3.27
CA LEU A 205 11.23 7.43 -3.08
C LEU A 205 10.60 8.45 -4.04
N LYS A 206 10.46 8.10 -5.33
CA LYS A 206 9.81 8.96 -6.34
C LYS A 206 8.37 9.29 -5.96
N VAL A 207 7.58 8.27 -5.59
CA VAL A 207 6.18 8.48 -5.20
C VAL A 207 6.08 9.42 -4.00
N VAL A 208 6.86 9.18 -2.94
CA VAL A 208 6.81 10.00 -1.72
C VAL A 208 7.32 11.43 -1.97
N SER A 209 8.34 11.60 -2.82
CA SER A 209 8.80 12.93 -3.27
C SER A 209 7.71 13.71 -3.99
N VAL A 210 6.97 13.06 -4.90
CA VAL A 210 5.80 13.64 -5.57
C VAL A 210 4.76 14.07 -4.52
N LEU A 211 4.46 13.21 -3.54
CA LEU A 211 3.49 13.54 -2.49
C LEU A 211 3.88 14.80 -1.70
N TYR A 212 5.15 14.98 -1.33
CA TYR A 212 5.58 16.21 -0.66
C TYR A 212 5.29 17.45 -1.51
N THR A 213 5.58 17.37 -2.81
CA THR A 213 5.34 18.47 -3.73
C THR A 213 3.85 18.79 -3.83
N LYS A 214 3.02 17.76 -3.98
CA LYS A 214 1.57 17.91 -4.15
C LYS A 214 0.87 18.45 -2.90
N ILE A 215 1.27 18.02 -1.71
CA ILE A 215 0.75 18.59 -0.45
C ILE A 215 1.06 20.10 -0.36
N GLY A 216 2.28 20.50 -0.74
CA GLY A 216 2.65 21.91 -0.82
C GLY A 216 1.81 22.69 -1.85
N ASP A 217 1.62 22.13 -3.05
CA ASP A 217 0.83 22.76 -4.12
C ASP A 217 -0.66 22.91 -3.74
N ILE A 218 -1.23 21.94 -3.02
CA ILE A 218 -2.60 22.00 -2.50
C ILE A 218 -2.69 23.07 -1.42
N THR A 219 -1.73 23.11 -0.50
CA THR A 219 -1.67 24.12 0.57
C THR A 219 -1.59 25.54 0.02
N GLU A 220 -0.76 25.78 -1.00
CA GLU A 220 -0.63 27.10 -1.62
C GLU A 220 -1.91 27.55 -2.34
N ARG A 221 -2.70 26.60 -2.85
CA ARG A 221 -3.95 26.89 -3.57
C ARG A 221 -5.14 27.10 -2.64
N TYR A 222 -5.28 26.27 -1.60
CA TYR A 222 -6.48 26.21 -0.76
C TYR A 222 -6.25 26.69 0.69
N GLY A 223 -5.00 26.92 1.09
CA GLY A 223 -4.60 27.52 2.37
C GLY A 223 -4.40 26.50 3.50
N ASP A 224 -5.42 25.71 3.81
CA ASP A 224 -5.35 24.64 4.84
C ASP A 224 -5.78 23.30 4.24
N ILE A 225 -5.41 22.21 4.92
CA ILE A 225 -5.78 20.84 4.55
C ILE A 225 -6.63 20.26 5.69
N LEU A 226 -7.84 19.80 5.37
CA LEU A 226 -8.82 19.37 6.37
C LEU A 226 -8.32 18.16 7.17
N HIS A 227 -7.76 17.16 6.48
CA HIS A 227 -7.18 15.93 7.02
C HIS A 227 -5.65 15.99 7.08
N GLY A 228 -5.11 17.17 7.42
CA GLY A 228 -3.68 17.36 7.55
C GLY A 228 -3.05 16.46 8.62
N ASP A 229 -3.82 16.09 9.65
CA ASP A 229 -3.39 15.23 10.74
C ASP A 229 -3.13 13.80 10.26
N GLU A 230 -4.08 13.22 9.53
CA GLU A 230 -4.00 11.88 8.96
C GLU A 230 -2.91 11.79 7.88
N LEU A 231 -2.74 12.86 7.07
CA LEU A 231 -1.62 12.95 6.14
C LEU A 231 -0.28 12.94 6.88
N CYS A 232 -0.15 13.63 8.02
CA CYS A 232 1.09 13.61 8.80
C CYS A 232 1.42 12.19 9.28
N ASP A 233 0.44 11.46 9.81
CA ASP A 233 0.61 10.07 10.25
C ASP A 233 1.04 9.16 9.08
N LEU A 234 0.43 9.35 7.91
CA LEU A 234 0.80 8.61 6.71
C LEU A 234 2.21 8.94 6.22
N LEU A 235 2.64 10.21 6.30
CA LEU A 235 4.02 10.58 5.98
C LEU A 235 5.01 9.90 6.92
N TYR A 236 4.72 9.82 8.22
CA TYR A 236 5.56 9.09 9.18
C TYR A 236 5.58 7.59 8.85
N TYR A 237 4.45 7.01 8.51
CA TYR A 237 4.38 5.63 8.03
C TYR A 237 5.30 5.41 6.82
N PHE A 238 5.25 6.29 5.81
CA PHE A 238 6.17 6.22 4.67
C PHE A 238 7.64 6.37 5.06
N LYS A 239 7.94 7.29 6.00
CA LYS A 239 9.30 7.46 6.55
C LYS A 239 9.82 6.14 7.10
N TYR A 240 9.05 5.48 7.95
CA TYR A 240 9.53 4.29 8.65
C TYR A 240 9.49 3.02 7.79
N MET A 241 8.52 2.91 6.89
CA MET A 241 8.33 1.69 6.10
C MET A 241 9.06 1.70 4.77
N PHE A 242 9.06 2.84 4.05
CA PHE A 242 9.49 2.87 2.65
C PHE A 242 10.74 3.68 2.40
N VAL A 243 10.84 4.91 2.94
CA VAL A 243 11.85 5.89 2.49
C VAL A 243 12.98 6.14 3.48
N GLY A 244 12.84 5.77 4.75
CA GLY A 244 13.85 6.03 5.78
C GLY A 244 14.26 7.51 5.86
N ASP A 245 15.57 7.75 5.78
CA ASP A 245 16.15 9.11 5.78
C ASP A 245 16.59 9.58 4.38
N PHE A 246 16.33 8.81 3.32
CA PHE A 246 16.79 9.12 1.96
C PHE A 246 16.17 10.41 1.40
N LEU A 247 14.93 10.73 1.77
CA LEU A 247 14.24 11.96 1.35
C LEU A 247 14.33 13.10 2.38
N ARG A 248 15.21 13.04 3.37
CA ARG A 248 15.28 14.06 4.44
C ARG A 248 15.41 15.49 3.88
N LYS A 249 16.33 15.69 2.92
CA LYS A 249 16.57 17.02 2.33
C LYS A 249 15.38 17.54 1.54
N GLU A 250 14.69 16.65 0.83
CA GLU A 250 13.49 17.00 0.05
C GLU A 250 12.32 17.34 0.98
N ALA A 251 12.16 16.58 2.07
CA ALA A 251 11.17 16.87 3.10
C ALA A 251 11.43 18.23 3.78
N GLU A 252 12.68 18.53 4.16
CA GLU A 252 13.08 19.83 4.73
C GLU A 252 12.81 21.00 3.77
N ALA A 253 12.95 20.79 2.46
CA ALA A 253 12.65 21.80 1.45
C ALA A 253 11.13 21.97 1.20
N ALA A 254 10.34 20.90 1.32
CA ALA A 254 8.91 20.92 1.06
C ALA A 254 8.08 21.43 2.26
N PHE A 255 8.44 21.05 3.49
CA PHE A 255 7.65 21.36 4.69
C PHE A 255 7.38 22.85 4.94
N PRO A 256 8.24 23.82 4.59
CA PRO A 256 7.90 25.23 4.70
C PRO A 256 6.63 25.64 3.95
N ARG A 257 6.25 24.89 2.90
CA ARG A 257 5.03 25.09 2.11
C ARG A 257 3.78 24.49 2.75
N PHE A 258 3.92 23.68 3.81
CA PHE A 258 2.80 23.00 4.47
C PHE A 258 2.10 23.90 5.49
N PRO A 259 0.84 23.60 5.87
CA PRO A 259 0.13 24.36 6.87
C PRO A 259 0.89 24.37 8.21
N PRO A 260 0.83 25.46 9.00
CA PRO A 260 1.52 25.55 10.30
C PRO A 260 1.21 24.38 11.24
N ARG A 261 -0.04 23.89 11.24
CA ARG A 261 -0.48 22.76 12.08
C ARG A 261 0.25 21.47 11.72
N MET A 262 0.37 21.17 10.42
CA MET A 262 1.11 20.00 9.93
C MET A 262 2.61 20.12 10.22
N ARG A 263 3.21 21.30 10.04
CA ARG A 263 4.64 21.53 10.34
C ARG A 263 4.98 21.22 11.81
N GLU A 264 4.11 21.64 12.74
CA GLU A 264 4.29 21.35 14.17
C GLU A 264 4.24 19.83 14.46
N ARG A 265 3.36 19.08 13.79
CA ARG A 265 3.31 17.61 13.91
C ARG A 265 4.51 16.91 13.26
N LEU A 266 4.98 17.44 12.13
CA LEU A 266 6.13 16.91 11.38
C LEU A 266 7.49 17.35 11.95
N LYS A 267 7.53 18.06 13.09
CA LYS A 267 8.80 18.50 13.71
C LYS A 267 9.77 17.36 14.05
N PHE A 268 9.26 16.15 14.25
CA PHE A 268 10.08 14.97 14.52
C PHE A 268 10.47 14.17 13.26
N TYR A 269 9.96 14.57 12.10
CA TYR A 269 10.18 13.86 10.85
C TYR A 269 11.65 13.87 10.41
N THR A 270 12.38 14.96 10.67
CA THR A 270 13.76 15.15 10.21
C THR A 270 14.80 15.03 11.34
N SER A 271 14.36 15.01 12.61
CA SER A 271 15.25 15.17 13.76
C SER A 271 15.91 13.89 14.28
N PHE A 272 15.43 12.69 13.92
CA PHE A 272 15.97 11.42 14.46
C PHE A 272 17.43 11.10 14.10
N SER A 273 17.98 11.65 13.00
CA SER A 273 19.39 11.41 12.63
C SER A 273 20.38 12.45 13.19
N SER A 274 19.90 13.59 13.70
CA SER A 274 20.77 14.62 14.30
C SER A 274 21.37 14.20 15.65
N ASN A 275 20.77 13.20 16.32
CA ASN A 275 21.30 12.66 17.57
C ASN A 275 22.39 11.60 17.36
N LYS A 276 22.42 10.90 16.21
CA LYS A 276 23.51 9.95 15.92
C LYS A 276 24.82 10.66 15.60
N GLU A 277 24.76 11.75 14.84
CA GLU A 277 25.96 12.58 14.55
C GLU A 277 26.48 13.30 15.81
N LYS A 278 25.59 13.70 16.73
CA LYS A 278 25.99 14.27 18.02
C LYS A 278 26.53 13.24 19.01
N ASP A 279 26.06 11.99 18.97
CA ASP A 279 26.61 10.91 19.80
C ASP A 279 28.01 10.48 19.32
N ASP A 280 28.31 10.52 18.02
CA ASP A 280 29.66 10.24 17.50
C ASP A 280 30.67 11.36 17.85
N ASP A 281 30.25 12.62 17.89
CA ASP A 281 31.09 13.73 18.35
C ASP A 281 31.24 13.77 19.87
N CYS A 282 30.21 13.36 20.63
CA CYS A 282 30.31 13.17 22.08
C CYS A 282 31.21 11.98 22.43
N ALA A 283 31.19 10.91 21.64
CA ALA A 283 32.09 9.76 21.80
C ALA A 283 33.56 10.15 21.58
N LYS A 284 33.86 11.00 20.60
CA LYS A 284 35.22 11.53 20.35
C LYS A 284 35.72 12.49 21.42
N MET A 285 34.84 13.24 22.09
CA MET A 285 35.23 14.08 23.24
C MET A 285 35.38 13.29 24.55
N SER A 286 34.87 12.05 24.64
CA SER A 286 34.97 11.19 25.83
C SER A 286 36.23 10.32 25.89
N SER A 287 37.08 10.32 24.85
CA SER A 287 38.22 9.40 24.75
C SER A 287 39.49 9.85 25.50
N VAL A 288 39.37 10.70 26.51
CA VAL A 288 40.48 11.01 27.43
C VAL A 288 40.20 10.41 28.81
N SER A 289 40.91 9.30 29.06
CA SER A 289 41.27 8.75 30.37
C SER A 289 40.21 8.01 31.17
N ARG A 290 40.07 6.70 30.91
CA ARG A 290 39.79 5.70 31.96
C ARG A 290 40.73 4.50 31.82
N PRO A 291 41.37 4.02 32.90
CA PRO A 291 42.37 2.97 32.85
C PRO A 291 41.77 1.61 32.50
N ASP A 292 42.54 0.84 31.72
CA ASP A 292 42.27 -0.50 31.18
C ASP A 292 41.60 -1.46 32.19
N LEU A 293 40.28 -1.60 32.09
CA LEU A 293 39.47 -2.58 32.83
C LEU A 293 39.93 -4.03 32.55
N ALA A 294 40.59 -4.26 31.41
CA ALA A 294 41.19 -5.54 31.05
C ALA A 294 42.39 -5.95 31.94
N LYS A 295 43.13 -4.99 32.51
CA LYS A 295 44.22 -5.27 33.47
C LYS A 295 43.68 -5.66 34.85
N LEU A 296 42.54 -5.10 35.26
CA LEU A 296 41.89 -5.43 36.54
C LEU A 296 41.21 -6.81 36.55
N LEU A 297 40.68 -7.25 35.40
CA LEU A 297 40.05 -8.58 35.30
C LEU A 297 41.07 -9.73 35.24
N LYS A 298 42.26 -9.49 34.67
CA LYS A 298 43.34 -10.49 34.60
C LYS A 298 44.07 -10.69 35.94
N ALA A 299 44.03 -9.71 36.83
CA ALA A 299 44.56 -9.83 38.20
C ALA A 299 43.63 -10.65 39.11
N ARG A 300 42.32 -10.70 38.81
CA ARG A 300 41.31 -11.40 39.63
C ARG A 300 41.20 -12.90 39.31
N SER A 301 41.48 -13.30 38.06
CA SER A 301 41.54 -14.72 37.67
C SER A 301 42.75 -15.45 38.27
N ASN A 302 43.91 -14.79 38.31
CA ASN A 302 45.15 -15.40 38.83
C ASN A 302 45.20 -15.52 40.37
N ALA A 303 44.29 -14.86 41.08
CA ALA A 303 44.15 -14.99 42.54
C ALA A 303 43.23 -16.15 42.96
N SER A 304 42.31 -16.57 42.08
CA SER A 304 41.36 -17.67 42.35
C SER A 304 41.99 -19.06 42.18
N GLU A 305 43.05 -19.19 41.38
CA GLU A 305 43.78 -20.47 41.21
C GLU A 305 44.87 -20.70 42.28
N ARG A 306 45.32 -19.66 42.99
CA ARG A 306 46.28 -19.79 44.12
C ARG A 306 45.65 -20.08 45.48
N SER A 307 44.31 -20.14 45.56
CA SER A 307 43.58 -20.37 46.82
C SER A 307 42.95 -21.78 46.91
N ALA A 308 43.11 -22.61 45.88
CA ALA A 308 42.55 -23.97 45.81
C ALA A 308 43.59 -25.10 46.02
N GLU A 309 44.88 -24.78 46.18
CA GLU A 309 45.96 -25.76 46.46
C GLU A 309 46.43 -25.79 47.93
N ALA A 310 45.75 -25.10 48.86
CA ALA A 310 46.18 -24.97 50.26
C ALA A 310 45.33 -25.71 51.31
N THR A 311 44.34 -26.52 50.92
CA THR A 311 43.45 -27.23 51.86
C THR A 311 43.15 -28.68 51.44
N SER A 312 44.19 -29.52 51.32
CA SER A 312 44.05 -30.97 51.40
C SER A 312 45.37 -31.67 51.79
N SER A 313 45.74 -31.64 53.08
CA SER A 313 46.72 -32.59 53.64
C SER A 313 46.63 -32.71 55.18
N GLY A 314 46.32 -33.92 55.66
CA GLY A 314 46.46 -34.36 57.05
C GLY A 314 45.19 -34.21 57.89
N GLY A 315 44.66 -35.20 58.62
CA GLY A 315 45.17 -36.50 59.03
C GLY A 315 44.27 -37.01 60.18
N ALA A 316 44.22 -38.32 60.36
CA ALA A 316 43.28 -39.10 61.17
C ALA A 316 43.48 -39.01 62.71
N GLU A 317 42.67 -39.82 63.41
CA GLU A 317 42.73 -40.27 64.83
C GLU A 317 41.87 -39.41 65.79
N HIS A 318 40.78 -39.92 66.37
CA HIS A 318 40.74 -40.98 67.38
C HIS A 318 39.31 -41.51 67.60
#